data_AF-A0A512BMP1-F1
#
_entry.id   AF-A0A512BMP1-F1
#
_cell.length_a   1.000
_cell.length_b   1.000
_cell.length_c   1.000
_cell.angle_alpha   90.00
_cell.angle_beta   90.00
_cell.angle_gamma   90.00
#
_symmetry.space_group_name_H-M   'P 1'
#
loop_
_entity.id
_entity.type
_entity.pdbx_description
1 polymer ?
#
loop_
_entity_poly.entity_id
_entity_poly.type
_entity_poly.pdbx_seq_one_letter_code
_entity_poly.pdbx_strand_id
1 'polypeptide(L)'
;MLLAASEGRHWRYEVCEHDDGYLVQMRDLATGDLDEEFSTIFRTLPVAFAYAEMSAAYERYAALELDASEETHVENDQIEIEIDVETTERHFIDLSDRLHDVGINGVVIQAWERESQRSPGRLLH
;
A
#
# COMPACT_ATOMS: atom_id res chain seq x y z
N MET A 1 -15.16 -3.06 0.03
CA MET A 1 -15.51 -2.30 1.25
C MET A 1 -14.22 -1.77 1.88
N LEU A 2 -14.17 -0.53 2.40
CA LEU A 2 -12.97 0.00 3.11
C LEU A 2 -12.86 -0.61 4.52
N LEU A 3 -11.70 -1.16 4.86
CA LEU A 3 -11.43 -1.84 6.14
C LEU A 3 -10.57 -1.01 7.08
N ALA A 4 -9.49 -0.43 6.55
CA ALA A 4 -8.56 0.40 7.30
C ALA A 4 -7.87 1.39 6.36
N ALA A 5 -7.22 2.41 6.93
CA ALA A 5 -6.38 3.31 6.20
C ALA A 5 -5.18 3.73 7.06
N SER A 6 -4.01 3.80 6.43
CA SER A 6 -2.77 4.32 7.03
C SER A 6 -2.40 5.61 6.32
N GLU A 7 -2.23 6.70 7.08
CA GLU A 7 -1.98 8.03 6.53
C GLU A 7 -0.48 8.33 6.49
N GLY A 8 0.04 8.56 5.29
CA GLY A 8 1.27 9.31 5.09
C GLY A 8 1.00 10.81 5.21
N ARG A 9 1.98 11.61 4.80
CA ARG A 9 1.94 13.06 4.70
C ARG A 9 1.11 13.55 3.51
N HIS A 10 1.30 12.99 2.31
CA HIS A 10 0.55 13.38 1.11
C HIS A 10 -0.41 12.31 0.64
N TRP A 11 -0.17 11.06 1.03
CA TRP A 11 -0.89 9.90 0.53
C TRP A 11 -1.55 9.12 1.68
N ARG A 12 -2.74 8.60 1.43
CA ARG A 12 -3.43 7.64 2.28
C ARG A 12 -3.41 6.27 1.62
N TYR A 13 -2.95 5.27 2.36
CA TYR A 13 -2.94 3.88 1.92
C TYR A 13 -4.18 3.18 2.47
N GLU A 14 -5.14 2.93 1.60
CA GLU A 14 -6.44 2.34 1.93
C GLU A 14 -6.40 0.83 1.74
N VAL A 15 -6.91 0.09 2.73
CA VAL A 15 -7.09 -1.36 2.66
C VAL A 15 -8.56 -1.67 2.44
N CYS A 16 -8.87 -2.29 1.31
CA CYS A 16 -10.21 -2.59 0.84
C CYS A 16 -10.40 -4.10 0.66
N GLU A 17 -11.60 -4.60 0.92
CA GLU A 17 -12.00 -5.94 0.45
C GLU A 17 -12.04 -5.97 -1.08
N HIS A 18 -11.48 -7.05 -1.64
CA HIS A 18 -11.46 -7.40 -3.05
C HIS A 18 -11.87 -8.87 -3.22
N ASP A 19 -12.41 -9.26 -4.37
CA ASP A 19 -12.87 -10.64 -4.60
C ASP A 19 -11.71 -11.66 -4.46
N ASP A 20 -10.50 -11.24 -4.82
CA ASP A 20 -9.26 -12.03 -4.71
C ASP A 20 -8.50 -11.84 -3.37
N GLY A 21 -9.03 -11.08 -2.42
CA GLY A 21 -8.40 -10.85 -1.10
C GLY A 21 -8.54 -9.42 -0.59
N TYR A 22 -7.41 -8.78 -0.30
CA TYR A 22 -7.35 -7.46 0.30
C TYR A 22 -6.50 -6.53 -0.54
N LEU A 23 -7.14 -5.53 -1.14
CA LEU A 23 -6.51 -4.53 -1.98
C LEU A 23 -5.95 -3.39 -1.13
N VAL A 24 -4.67 -3.09 -1.28
CA VAL A 24 -4.07 -1.85 -0.83
C VAL A 24 -3.97 -0.90 -2.03
N GLN A 25 -4.56 0.27 -1.89
CA GLN A 25 -4.58 1.32 -2.92
C GLN A 25 -4.15 2.66 -2.31
N MET A 26 -3.55 3.53 -3.12
CA MET A 26 -3.08 4.83 -2.66
C MET A 26 -4.05 5.93 -3.09
N ARG A 27 -4.39 6.83 -2.15
CA ARG A 27 -5.24 8.00 -2.38
C ARG A 27 -4.49 9.28 -2.06
N ASP A 28 -4.55 10.24 -2.96
CA ASP A 28 -4.02 11.59 -2.74
C ASP A 28 -4.86 12.30 -1.65
N LEU A 29 -4.22 12.82 -0.61
CA LEU A 29 -4.92 13.53 0.47
C LEU A 29 -5.38 14.94 0.06
N ALA A 30 -4.73 15.57 -0.93
CA ALA A 30 -5.05 16.89 -1.42
C ALA A 30 -6.18 16.87 -2.47
N THR A 31 -6.12 15.95 -3.43
CA THR A 31 -7.15 15.85 -4.49
C THR A 31 -8.27 14.87 -4.15
N GLY A 32 -7.98 13.86 -3.32
CA GLY A 32 -8.88 12.74 -3.06
C GLY A 32 -8.86 11.68 -4.15
N ASP A 33 -8.03 11.81 -5.18
CA ASP A 33 -7.98 10.87 -6.30
C ASP A 33 -7.19 9.60 -5.93
N LEU A 34 -7.57 8.47 -6.54
CA LEU A 34 -6.83 7.22 -6.41
C LEU A 34 -5.71 7.17 -7.44
N ASP A 35 -4.55 6.66 -7.04
CA ASP A 35 -3.48 6.32 -7.96
C ASP A 35 -3.78 4.96 -8.62
N GLU A 36 -4.00 4.98 -9.94
CA GLU A 36 -4.30 3.79 -10.73
C GLU A 36 -3.08 2.86 -10.90
N GLU A 37 -1.86 3.40 -10.75
CA GLU A 37 -0.61 2.64 -10.87
C GLU A 37 -0.19 2.00 -9.54
N PHE A 38 -0.66 2.55 -8.42
CA PHE A 38 -0.42 1.99 -7.09
C PHE A 38 -1.59 1.15 -6.59
N SER A 39 -1.52 -0.14 -6.89
CA SER A 39 -2.41 -1.15 -6.34
C SER A 39 -1.66 -2.45 -6.04
N THR A 40 -1.88 -3.04 -4.88
CA THR A 40 -1.32 -4.35 -4.51
C THR A 40 -2.35 -5.17 -3.75
N ILE A 41 -2.58 -6.40 -4.18
CA ILE A 41 -3.56 -7.32 -3.58
C ILE A 41 -2.83 -8.37 -2.76
N PHE A 42 -3.23 -8.52 -1.51
CA PHE A 42 -2.75 -9.53 -0.57
C PHE A 42 -3.84 -10.57 -0.31
N ARG A 43 -3.44 -11.81 -0.05
CA ARG A 43 -4.38 -12.88 0.32
C ARG A 43 -4.81 -12.81 1.78
N THR A 44 -3.99 -12.18 2.61
CA THR A 44 -4.15 -12.14 4.06
C THR A 44 -4.27 -10.71 4.57
N LEU A 45 -5.30 -10.46 5.38
CA LEU A 45 -5.60 -9.14 5.92
C LEU A 45 -4.46 -8.55 6.77
N PRO A 46 -3.80 -9.32 7.66
CA PRO A 46 -2.72 -8.78 8.49
C PRO A 46 -1.54 -8.27 7.66
N VAL A 47 -1.22 -8.93 6.54
CA VAL A 47 -0.13 -8.49 5.65
C VAL A 47 -0.54 -7.23 4.89
N ALA A 48 -1.80 -7.14 4.44
CA ALA A 48 -2.30 -5.92 3.81
C ALA A 48 -2.21 -4.70 4.73
N PHE A 49 -2.55 -4.87 6.02
CA PHE A 49 -2.41 -3.82 7.03
C PHE A 49 -0.94 -3.44 7.25
N ALA A 50 -0.06 -4.42 7.47
CA ALA A 50 1.36 -4.15 7.66
C ALA A 50 2.00 -3.46 6.45
N TYR A 51 1.60 -3.83 5.22
CA TYR A 51 2.06 -3.19 4.01
C TYR A 51 1.58 -1.73 3.90
N ALA A 52 0.31 -1.45 4.25
CA ALA A 52 -0.23 -0.09 4.25
C ALA A 52 0.46 0.80 5.30
N GLU A 53 0.72 0.28 6.51
CA GLU A 53 1.47 0.97 7.56
C GLU A 53 2.91 1.26 7.13
N MET A 54 3.62 0.26 6.62
CA MET A 54 4.99 0.39 6.11
C MET A 54 5.06 1.44 4.99
N SER A 55 4.13 1.40 4.03
CA SER A 55 4.10 2.35 2.91
C SER A 55 3.87 3.79 3.40
N ALA A 56 2.97 3.98 4.37
CA ALA A 56 2.73 5.27 5.00
C ALA A 56 3.95 5.80 5.76
N ALA A 57 4.65 4.93 6.51
CA ALA A 57 5.87 5.31 7.21
C ALA A 57 6.98 5.73 6.23
N TYR A 58 7.19 4.96 5.16
CA TYR A 58 8.15 5.27 4.10
C TYR A 58 7.87 6.61 3.44
N GLU A 59 6.60 6.93 3.16
CA GLU A 59 6.23 8.21 2.57
C GLU A 59 6.50 9.38 3.52
N ARG A 60 6.20 9.23 4.83
CA ARG A 60 6.53 10.25 5.84
C ARG A 60 8.03 10.52 5.90
N TYR A 61 8.83 9.45 5.89
CA TYR A 61 10.29 9.54 5.87
C TYR A 61 10.82 10.22 4.60
N ALA A 62 10.34 9.82 3.42
CA ALA A 62 10.74 10.42 2.16
C ALA A 62 10.38 11.92 2.09
N ALA A 63 9.22 12.30 2.63
CA ALA A 63 8.83 13.70 2.69
C ALA A 63 9.63 14.52 3.71
N LEU A 64 10.08 13.89 4.81
CA LEU A 64 10.97 14.52 5.77
C LEU A 64 12.35 14.80 5.18
N GLU A 65 12.92 13.84 4.46
CA GLU A 65 14.23 14.00 3.78
C GLU A 65 14.21 15.13 2.74
N LEU A 66 13.07 15.33 2.06
CA LEU A 66 12.87 16.45 1.15
C LEU A 66 12.90 17.80 1.90
N ASP A 67 12.23 17.91 3.05
CA ASP A 67 12.21 19.16 3.82
C ASP A 67 13.46 19.41 4.67
N ALA A 68 14.22 18.37 5.03
CA ALA A 68 15.48 18.50 5.74
C ALA A 68 16.54 19.26 4.92
N SER A 69 16.36 19.30 3.59
CA SER A 69 17.14 20.16 2.69
C SER A 69 16.85 21.66 2.86
N GLU A 70 15.78 22.02 3.58
CA GLU A 70 15.33 23.39 3.86
C GLU A 70 15.49 23.78 5.36
N GLU A 71 16.70 23.63 5.90
CA GLU A 71 17.27 24.22 7.15
C GLU A 71 16.44 24.26 8.47
N THR A 72 15.24 23.67 8.56
CA THR A 72 14.28 23.95 9.67
C THR A 72 13.83 22.70 10.44
N HIS A 73 14.59 21.61 10.46
CA HIS A 73 14.15 20.38 11.14
C HIS A 73 14.73 20.17 12.54
N VAL A 74 13.87 19.75 13.46
CA VAL A 74 14.19 19.39 14.84
C VAL A 74 14.70 17.94 14.82
N GLU A 75 15.97 17.70 15.16
CA GLU A 75 16.66 16.40 15.08
C GLU A 75 15.89 15.22 15.71
N ASN A 76 15.04 15.47 16.72
CA ASN A 76 14.27 14.43 17.39
C ASN A 76 13.17 13.80 16.50
N ASP A 77 12.45 14.59 15.70
CA ASP A 77 11.34 14.08 14.89
C ASP A 77 11.87 13.16 13.77
N GLN A 78 13.08 13.43 13.29
CA GLN A 78 13.75 12.60 12.28
C GLN A 78 14.10 11.22 12.81
N ILE A 79 14.63 11.15 14.03
CA ILE A 79 14.98 9.88 14.68
C ILE A 79 13.72 9.03 14.90
N GLU A 80 12.61 9.64 15.33
CA GLU A 80 11.36 8.91 15.54
C GLU A 80 10.78 8.34 14.23
N ILE A 81 10.81 9.11 13.15
CA ILE A 81 10.32 8.66 11.84
C ILE A 81 11.22 7.56 11.24
N GLU A 82 12.55 7.66 11.40
CA GLU A 82 13.48 6.61 10.96
C GLU A 82 13.22 5.28 11.70
N ILE A 83 13.04 5.33 13.02
CA ILE A 83 12.71 4.14 13.83
C ILE A 83 11.35 3.55 13.42
N ASP A 84 10.36 4.38 13.12
CA ASP A 84 9.04 3.95 12.68
C ASP A 84 9.11 3.20 11.34
N VAL A 85 9.89 3.71 10.37
CA VAL A 85 10.12 3.01 9.09
C VAL A 85 10.79 1.65 9.31
N GLU A 86 11.89 1.58 10.07
CA GLU A 86 12.58 0.31 10.32
C GLU A 86 11.66 -0.70 11.01
N THR A 87 10.85 -0.23 11.97
CA THR A 87 9.92 -1.08 12.73
C THR A 87 8.81 -1.62 11.84
N THR A 88 8.17 -0.77 11.05
CA THR A 88 7.06 -1.15 10.17
C THR A 88 7.52 -2.02 9.00
N GLU A 89 8.71 -1.75 8.44
CA GLU A 89 9.32 -2.60 7.41
C GLU A 89 9.60 -4.00 7.94
N ARG A 90 10.28 -4.11 9.08
CA ARG A 90 10.57 -5.42 9.69
C ARG A 90 9.29 -6.18 10.01
N HIS A 91 8.27 -5.48 10.53
CA HIS A 91 6.97 -6.09 10.80
C HIS A 91 6.31 -6.66 9.53
N PHE A 92 6.36 -5.91 8.41
CA PHE A 92 5.85 -6.39 7.13
C PHE A 92 6.65 -7.60 6.61
N ILE A 93 7.98 -7.57 6.66
CA ILE A 93 8.83 -8.69 6.22
C ILE A 93 8.52 -9.94 7.04
N ASP A 94 8.50 -9.82 8.37
CA ASP A 94 8.24 -10.96 9.26
C ASP A 94 6.85 -11.58 9.02
N LEU A 95 5.82 -10.75 8.79
CA LEU A 95 4.46 -11.23 8.51
C LEU A 95 4.33 -11.85 7.12
N SER A 96 4.88 -11.20 6.09
CA SER A 96 4.82 -11.68 4.70
C SER A 96 5.56 -13.01 4.55
N ASP A 97 6.72 -13.17 5.19
CA ASP A 97 7.48 -14.43 5.22
C ASP A 97 6.70 -15.53 5.94
N ARG A 98 6.14 -15.24 7.11
CA ARG A 98 5.40 -16.23 7.90
C ARG A 98 4.11 -16.70 7.22
N LEU A 99 3.40 -15.78 6.56
CA LEU A 99 2.12 -16.05 5.90
C LEU A 99 2.26 -16.38 4.41
N HIS A 100 3.48 -16.31 3.86
CA HIS A 100 3.81 -16.56 2.46
C HIS A 100 2.97 -15.70 1.50
N ASP A 101 2.79 -14.44 1.85
CA ASP A 101 1.96 -13.49 1.14
C ASP A 101 2.78 -12.23 0.85
N VAL A 102 3.29 -12.14 -0.37
CA VAL A 102 4.15 -11.03 -0.82
C VAL A 102 3.39 -9.96 -1.60
N GLY A 103 2.07 -10.15 -1.74
CA GLY A 103 1.23 -9.30 -2.58
C GLY A 103 1.41 -9.53 -4.08
N ILE A 104 0.39 -9.16 -4.83
CA ILE A 104 0.38 -9.18 -6.30
C ILE A 104 0.04 -7.77 -6.76
N ASN A 105 0.79 -7.24 -7.73
CA ASN A 105 0.49 -5.93 -8.30
C ASN A 105 -0.93 -5.92 -8.93
N GLY A 106 -1.77 -5.01 -8.45
CA GLY A 106 -3.19 -4.92 -8.82
C GLY A 106 -3.42 -4.50 -10.27
N VAL A 107 -2.46 -3.83 -10.92
CA VAL A 107 -2.52 -3.50 -12.35
C VAL A 107 -2.60 -4.77 -13.19
N VAL A 108 -1.91 -5.83 -12.77
CA VAL A 108 -1.96 -7.15 -13.44
C VAL A 108 -3.34 -7.79 -13.30
N ILE A 109 -3.99 -7.64 -12.15
CA ILE A 109 -5.34 -8.17 -11.91
C ILE A 109 -6.38 -7.41 -12.74
N GLN A 110 -6.33 -6.07 -12.75
CA GLN A 110 -7.23 -5.28 -13.60
C GLN A 110 -7.07 -5.60 -15.09
N ALA A 111 -5.84 -5.85 -15.55
CA ALA A 111 -5.59 -6.29 -16.91
C ALA A 111 -6.20 -7.68 -17.19
N TRP A 112 -6.09 -8.61 -16.23
CA TRP A 112 -6.66 -9.95 -16.32
C TRP A 112 -8.20 -9.96 -16.31
N GLU A 113 -8.83 -9.13 -15.48
CA GLU A 113 -10.29 -8.97 -15.44
C GLU A 113 -10.81 -8.38 -16.75
N ARG A 114 -10.14 -7.36 -17.30
CA ARG A 114 -10.47 -6.79 -18.61
C ARG A 114 -10.42 -7.83 -19.71
N GLU A 115 -9.45 -8.74 -19.68
CA GLU A 115 -9.35 -9.83 -20.67
C GLU A 115 -10.42 -10.90 -20.48
N SER A 116 -10.72 -11.26 -19.22
CA SER A 116 -11.77 -12.23 -18.86
C SER A 116 -13.16 -11.74 -19.28
N GLN A 117 -13.44 -10.44 -19.17
CA GLN A 117 -14.68 -9.82 -19.62
C GLN A 117 -14.77 -9.71 -21.16
N ARG A 118 -13.63 -9.69 -21.87
CA ARG A 118 -13.57 -9.64 -23.34
C ARG A 118 -13.76 -11.00 -24.01
N SER A 119 -13.58 -12.09 -23.28
CA SER A 119 -13.83 -13.44 -23.77
C SER A 119 -15.25 -13.87 -23.40
N PRO A 120 -16.26 -13.74 -24.29
CA PRO A 120 -17.55 -14.37 -24.05
C PRO A 120 -17.28 -15.87 -23.96
N GLY A 121 -17.56 -16.46 -22.79
CA GLY A 121 -17.29 -17.87 -22.52
C GLY A 121 -17.73 -18.72 -23.70
N ARG A 122 -16.77 -19.32 -24.40
CA ARG A 122 -17.06 -20.35 -25.40
C ARG A 122 -17.69 -21.50 -24.63
N LEU A 123 -19.03 -21.51 -24.60
CA LEU A 123 -19.81 -22.69 -24.29
C LEU A 123 -19.38 -23.76 -25.28
N LEU A 124 -18.54 -24.68 -24.82
CA LEU A 124 -18.27 -25.91 -25.52
C LEU A 124 -19.56 -26.74 -25.41
N HIS A 125 -20.36 -26.67 -26.48
CA HIS A 125 -21.49 -27.56 -26.73
C HIS A 125 -21.02 -28.94 -27.18
#